data_AF-A0A5J5HQD9-F1
#
_entry.id   AF-A0A5J5HQD9-F1
#
_cell.length_a   1.000
_cell.length_b   1.000
_cell.length_c   1.000
_cell.angle_alpha   90.00
_cell.angle_beta   90.00
_cell.angle_gamma   90.00
#
_symmetry.space_group_name_H-M   'P 1'
#
loop_
_entity.id
_entity.type
_entity.pdbx_description
1 polymer ?
#
loop_
_entity_poly.entity_id
_entity_poly.type
_entity_poly.pdbx_seq_one_letter_code
_entity_poly.pdbx_strand_id
1 'polypeptide(L)'
;MHHGDEVYITRTGKYYHYFDDDCPTTARILKGTTAARKVKEEEAKRMGYTLCRHCSKEYAEDLAERQGCGGVAMLLLAAGIGASSIFKFFT
;
A
#
# COMPACT_ATOMS: atom_id res chain seq x y z
N MET A 1 7.84 2.62 3.90
CA MET A 1 7.93 3.13 2.51
C MET A 1 9.05 2.35 1.84
N HIS A 2 8.71 1.50 0.88
CA HIS A 2 9.63 0.58 0.21
C HIS A 2 10.43 1.32 -0.87
N HIS A 3 11.36 2.18 -0.48
CA HIS A 3 12.27 2.82 -1.44
C HIS A 3 13.50 1.93 -1.63
N GLY A 4 13.63 1.35 -2.83
CA GLY A 4 14.79 0.55 -3.21
C GLY A 4 14.55 -0.96 -3.26
N ASP A 5 13.29 -1.40 -3.15
CA ASP A 5 12.96 -2.82 -3.16
C ASP A 5 13.11 -3.45 -4.54
N GLU A 6 13.51 -4.72 -4.50
CA GLU A 6 13.62 -5.56 -5.68
C GLU A 6 12.22 -6.03 -6.10
N VAL A 7 11.91 -5.89 -7.39
CA VAL A 7 10.67 -6.33 -8.01
C VAL A 7 10.94 -7.41 -9.05
N TYR A 8 9.92 -8.21 -9.34
CA TYR A 8 9.98 -9.20 -10.40
C TYR A 8 9.37 -8.65 -11.68
N ILE A 9 10.08 -8.82 -12.81
CA ILE A 9 9.53 -8.62 -14.15
C ILE A 9 9.42 -9.98 -14.83
N THR A 10 8.25 -10.26 -15.42
CA THR A 10 8.07 -11.46 -16.23
C THR A 10 8.34 -11.17 -17.69
N ARG A 11 8.49 -12.22 -18.49
CA ARG A 11 8.69 -12.12 -19.95
C ARG A 11 7.44 -11.62 -20.68
N THR A 12 6.27 -11.75 -20.07
CA THR A 12 4.97 -11.50 -20.69
C THR A 12 4.38 -10.19 -20.20
N GLY A 13 4.16 -9.27 -21.13
CA GLY A 13 3.66 -7.92 -20.82
C GLY A 13 4.75 -7.00 -20.27
N LYS A 14 4.38 -5.73 -20.05
CA LYS A 14 5.24 -4.71 -19.43
C LYS A 14 4.79 -4.45 -18.00
N TYR A 15 4.81 -5.50 -17.18
CA TYR A 15 4.43 -5.43 -15.78
C TYR A 15 5.57 -5.85 -14.84
N TYR A 16 5.69 -5.12 -13.72
CA TYR A 16 6.50 -5.54 -12.58
C TYR A 16 5.58 -5.93 -11.40
N HIS A 17 6.10 -6.81 -10.54
CA HIS A 17 5.37 -7.43 -9.45
C HIS A 17 6.18 -7.28 -8.16
N TYR A 18 5.52 -6.87 -7.07
CA TYR A 18 6.15 -6.85 -5.75
C TYR A 18 6.38 -8.26 -5.23
N PHE A 19 7.28 -8.37 -4.24
CA PHE A 19 7.48 -9.59 -3.48
C PHE A 19 6.30 -9.76 -2.50
N ASP A 20 5.20 -10.28 -3.03
CA ASP A 20 3.95 -10.48 -2.32
C ASP A 20 3.36 -11.82 -2.78
N ASP A 21 3.08 -12.74 -1.84
CA ASP A 21 2.55 -14.06 -2.14
C ASP A 21 1.05 -14.07 -2.47
N ASP A 22 0.33 -12.99 -2.17
CA ASP A 22 -1.06 -12.82 -2.59
C ASP A 22 -1.16 -12.56 -4.10
N CYS A 23 -0.12 -11.95 -4.70
CA CYS A 23 -0.05 -11.80 -6.14
C CYS A 23 0.11 -13.17 -6.84
N PRO A 24 -0.86 -13.58 -7.69
CA PRO A 24 -0.83 -14.91 -8.32
C PRO A 24 0.38 -15.09 -9.25
N THR A 25 0.87 -14.00 -9.85
CA THR A 25 2.08 -14.04 -10.67
C THR A 25 3.32 -14.22 -9.83
N THR A 26 3.47 -13.48 -8.74
CA THR A 26 4.60 -13.63 -7.83
C THR A 26 4.60 -15.02 -7.20
N ALA A 27 3.45 -15.54 -6.76
CA ALA A 27 3.32 -16.91 -6.27
C ALA A 27 3.83 -17.95 -7.28
N ARG A 28 3.55 -17.78 -8.58
CA ARG A 28 4.05 -18.66 -9.64
C ARG A 28 5.55 -18.55 -9.87
N ILE A 29 6.10 -17.34 -9.74
CA ILE A 29 7.54 -17.07 -9.82
C ILE A 29 8.25 -17.76 -8.66
N LEU A 30 7.76 -17.60 -7.44
CA LEU A 30 8.34 -18.20 -6.23
C LEU A 30 8.28 -19.74 -6.25
N LYS A 31 7.20 -20.31 -6.83
CA LYS A 31 7.09 -21.76 -7.09
C LYS A 31 8.01 -22.26 -8.22
N GLY A 32 8.77 -21.38 -8.88
CA GLY A 32 9.65 -21.73 -10.00
C GLY A 32 8.92 -22.04 -11.31
N THR A 33 7.61 -21.83 -11.37
CA THR A 33 6.78 -22.17 -12.56
C THR A 33 6.74 -21.05 -13.59
N THR A 34 7.28 -19.87 -13.28
CA THR A 34 7.32 -18.71 -14.18
C THR A 34 8.68 -18.05 -14.09
N ALA A 35 9.35 -17.93 -15.24
CA ALA A 35 10.62 -17.23 -15.31
C ALA A 35 10.40 -15.72 -15.12
N ALA A 36 11.19 -15.15 -14.22
CA ALA A 36 11.21 -13.71 -13.97
C ALA A 36 12.63 -13.23 -13.76
N ARG A 37 12.85 -11.93 -14.00
CA ARG A 37 14.07 -11.24 -13.63
C ARG A 37 13.79 -10.34 -12.44
N LYS A 38 14.73 -10.32 -11.50
CA LYS A 38 14.71 -9.42 -10.35
C LYS A 38 15.47 -8.14 -10.71
N VAL A 39 14.83 -7.00 -10.51
CA VAL A 39 15.41 -5.67 -10.79
C VAL A 39 14.97 -4.70 -9.70
N LYS A 40 15.64 -3.55 -9.58
CA LYS A 40 15.13 -2.48 -8.70
C LYS A 40 13.84 -1.90 -9.27
N GLU A 41 12.89 -1.53 -8.41
CA GLU A 41 11.63 -0.92 -8.85
C GLU A 41 11.85 0.30 -9.77
N GLU A 42 12.76 1.20 -9.38
CA GLU A 42 13.10 2.39 -10.17
C GLU A 42 13.69 2.04 -11.54
N GLU A 43 14.42 0.93 -11.63
CA GLU A 43 14.90 0.43 -12.92
C GLU A 43 13.74 -0.08 -13.78
N ALA A 44 12.81 -0.85 -13.19
CA ALA A 44 11.61 -1.31 -13.88
C ALA A 44 10.78 -0.14 -14.43
N LYS A 45 10.58 0.92 -13.63
CA LYS A 45 9.88 2.14 -14.04
C LYS A 45 10.59 2.83 -15.20
N ARG A 46 11.92 3.03 -15.13
CA ARG A 46 12.72 3.60 -16.23
C ARG A 46 12.66 2.77 -17.51
N MET A 47 12.58 1.46 -17.39
CA MET A 47 12.41 0.54 -18.51
C MET A 47 10.98 0.57 -19.10
N GLY A 48 10.06 1.34 -18.52
CA GLY A 48 8.68 1.47 -18.97
C GLY A 48 7.78 0.31 -18.55
N TYR A 49 8.14 -0.41 -17.48
CA TYR A 49 7.24 -1.38 -16.85
C TYR A 49 6.27 -0.65 -15.92
N THR A 50 5.07 -1.19 -15.83
CA THR A 50 4.00 -0.68 -14.96
C THR A 50 3.73 -1.68 -13.84
N LEU A 51 3.26 -1.21 -12.69
CA LEU A 51 2.90 -2.13 -11.61
C LEU A 51 1.72 -3.00 -12.06
N CYS A 52 1.76 -4.30 -11.75
CA CYS A 52 0.65 -5.16 -12.09
C CYS A 52 -0.63 -4.73 -11.35
N ARG A 53 -1.79 -4.92 -11.97
CA ARG A 53 -3.08 -4.45 -11.43
C ARG A 53 -3.39 -4.97 -10.03
N HIS A 54 -2.97 -6.20 -9.73
CA HIS A 54 -3.20 -6.84 -8.43
C HIS A 54 -2.42 -6.13 -7.32
N CYS A 55 -1.08 -6.09 -7.46
CA CYS A 55 -0.21 -5.37 -6.55
C CYS A 55 -0.57 -3.88 -6.43
N SER A 56 -1.04 -3.25 -7.52
CA SER A 56 -1.48 -1.86 -7.49
C SER A 56 -2.74 -1.65 -6.64
N LYS A 57 -3.62 -2.65 -6.57
CA LYS A 57 -4.84 -2.59 -5.77
C LYS A 57 -4.48 -2.72 -4.29
N GLU A 58 -3.69 -3.71 -3.92
CA GLU A 58 -3.23 -3.94 -2.53
C GLU A 58 -2.47 -2.73 -2.01
N TYR A 59 -1.54 -2.20 -2.82
CA TYR A 59 -0.83 -0.98 -2.47
C TYR A 59 -1.76 0.22 -2.21
N ALA A 60 -2.85 0.35 -2.97
CA ALA A 60 -3.83 1.41 -2.77
C ALA A 60 -4.68 1.19 -1.51
N GLU A 61 -5.03 -0.05 -1.19
CA GLU A 61 -5.75 -0.43 0.04
C GLU A 61 -4.88 -0.16 1.28
N ASP A 62 -3.61 -0.58 1.28
CA ASP A 62 -2.62 -0.28 2.32
C ASP A 62 -2.44 1.23 2.57
N LEU A 63 -2.44 2.02 1.50
CA LEU A 63 -2.36 3.48 1.59
C LEU A 63 -3.62 4.08 2.20
N ALA A 64 -4.80 3.56 1.85
CA ALA A 64 -6.08 4.01 2.37
C ALA A 64 -6.22 3.69 3.87
N GLU A 65 -5.81 2.49 4.31
CA GLU A 65 -5.84 2.10 5.73
C GLU A 65 -4.90 2.97 6.58
N ARG A 66 -3.71 3.31 6.06
CA ARG A 66 -2.79 4.25 6.71
C ARG A 66 -3.39 5.64 6.88
N GLN A 67 -4.17 6.11 5.92
CA GLN A 67 -4.86 7.40 6.00
C GLN A 67 -6.09 7.34 6.92
N GLY A 68 -6.80 6.21 6.95
CA GLY A 68 -7.99 6.00 7.79
C GLY A 68 -7.68 5.94 9.29
N CYS A 69 -6.52 5.41 9.68
CA CYS A 69 -6.14 5.26 11.09
C CYS A 69 -5.81 6.60 11.79
N GLY A 70 -5.52 7.68 11.04
CA GLY A 70 -5.31 9.02 11.58
C GLY A 70 -6.60 9.83 11.83
N GLY A 71 -7.70 9.50 11.15
CA GLY A 71 -8.95 10.28 11.22
C GLY A 71 -9.75 10.04 12.51
N VAL A 72 -9.68 8.84 13.08
CA VAL A 72 -10.49 8.47 14.26
C VAL A 72 -9.88 9.03 15.56
N ALA A 73 -8.56 9.22 15.61
CA ALA A 73 -7.88 9.80 16.77
C ALA A 73 -8.21 11.29 17.00
N MET A 74 -8.44 12.06 15.92
CA MET A 74 -8.81 13.48 16.02
C MET A 74 -10.26 13.71 16.46
N LEU A 75 -11.18 12.79 16.15
CA LEU A 75 -12.59 12.94 16.55
C LEU A 75 -12.78 12.73 18.06
N LEU A 76 -11.97 11.88 18.69
CA LEU A 76 -12.02 11.62 20.14
C LEU A 76 -11.34 12.71 20.98
N LEU A 77 -10.35 13.44 20.44
CA LEU A 77 -9.73 14.58 21.13
C LEU A 77 -10.62 15.84 21.11
N ALA A 78 -11.41 16.03 20.05
CA ALA A 78 -12.34 17.17 19.95
C ALA A 78 -13.56 17.02 20.88
N ALA A 79 -13.97 15.79 21.23
CA ALA A 79 -15.09 15.56 22.14
C ALA A 79 -14.73 15.77 23.64
N GLY A 80 -13.43 15.78 23.99
CA GLY A 80 -12.97 15.89 25.37
C GLY A 80 -12.90 17.31 25.94
N ILE A 81 -12.98 18.36 25.11
CA ILE A 81 -12.79 19.76 25.55
C ILE A 81 -14.13 20.53 25.64
N GLY A 82 -15.24 19.95 25.19
CA GLY A 82 -16.56 20.62 25.16
C GLY A 82 -17.42 20.48 26.43
N ALA A 83 -17.04 19.66 27.41
CA ALA A 83 -17.91 19.31 28.54
C ALA A 83 -17.75 20.20 29.80
N SER A 84 -16.82 21.15 29.83
CA SER A 84 -16.46 21.86 31.06
C SER A 84 -17.13 23.23 31.28
N SER A 85 -18.07 23.67 30.43
CA SER A 85 -18.60 25.05 30.51
C SER A 85 -20.13 25.21 30.62
N ILE A 86 -20.91 24.14 30.83
CA ILE A 86 -22.39 24.26 30.89
C ILE A 86 -22.95 24.24 32.33
N PHE A 87 -22.14 23.98 33.37
CA PHE A 87 -22.61 24.03 34.76
C PHE A 87 -22.27 25.37 35.44
N LYS A 88 -23.00 26.44 35.11
CA LYS A 88 -23.29 27.59 36.03
C LYS A 88 -24.10 28.69 35.35
N PHE A 89 -25.32 28.38 34.93
CA PHE A 89 -26.33 29.41 34.67
C PHE A 89 -27.73 28.82 34.86
N PHE A 90 -28.08 28.38 36.06
CA PHE A 90 -29.47 28.36 36.51
C PHE A 90 -29.51 28.21 38.05
N THR A 91 -29.91 29.33 38.67
CA THR A 91 -30.42 29.50 40.05
C THR A 91 -29.42 29.43 41.20
#